data_AF-A0A5B0QR89-F1
#
_entry.id   AF-A0A5B0QR89-F1
#
_cell.length_a   1.000
_cell.length_b   1.000
_cell.length_c   1.000
_cell.angle_alpha   90.00
_cell.angle_beta   90.00
_cell.angle_gamma   90.00
#
_symmetry.space_group_name_H-M   'P 1'
#
loop_
_entity.id
_entity.type
_entity.pdbx_description
1 polymer ?
#
loop_
_entity_poly.entity_id
_entity_poly.type
_entity_poly.pdbx_seq_one_letter_code
_entity_poly.pdbx_strand_id
1 'polypeptide(L)'
;MNSKSKQLKTKWISYDTKARDYNTRFSPTHTLDTPDLEAIRQMRLDDVFWNLGPFTHPEEPWAVNTTIQEGIEAYLLFSHSQEELGRIAREARQALKWGVLKSKLLERVSQFFQSDESTITDANNDRQEVLTNLCATHGFSRLVLGSVYRKLAKNHCRIWMSWNLNCLNILNWSAKYLTPAHNDAQLKSEWEDVIRRCSLLWEKLVSSSPIVVDLENPDEHLEEGMLDEEEIPPQLNSYIMNEEL
;
A
#
# COMPACT_ATOMS: atom_id res chain seq x y z
N MET A 1 -12.95 43.42 -25.10
CA MET A 1 -13.59 42.76 -23.94
C MET A 1 -12.52 42.36 -22.93
N ASN A 2 -12.66 42.77 -21.68
CA ASN A 2 -11.71 42.48 -20.60
C ASN A 2 -11.66 40.96 -20.29
N SER A 3 -10.48 40.38 -20.08
CA SER A 3 -10.27 38.92 -19.89
C SER A 3 -11.20 38.31 -18.82
N LYS A 4 -11.41 39.06 -17.73
CA LYS A 4 -12.32 38.67 -16.63
C LYS A 4 -13.79 38.56 -17.05
N SER A 5 -14.25 39.45 -17.94
CA SER A 5 -15.63 39.43 -18.47
C SER A 5 -15.88 38.22 -19.37
N LYS A 6 -14.86 37.79 -20.11
CA LYS A 6 -14.91 36.56 -20.92
C LYS A 6 -14.99 35.31 -20.03
N GLN A 7 -14.19 35.25 -18.97
CA GLN A 7 -14.23 34.15 -18.00
C GLN A 7 -15.58 34.05 -17.29
N LEU A 8 -16.14 35.18 -16.82
CA LEU A 8 -17.48 35.20 -16.20
C LEU A 8 -18.54 34.67 -17.14
N LYS A 9 -18.55 35.12 -18.41
CA LYS A 9 -19.50 34.63 -19.42
C LYS A 9 -19.38 33.12 -19.64
N THR A 10 -18.16 32.59 -19.73
CA THR A 10 -17.95 31.14 -19.89
C THR A 10 -18.44 30.35 -18.68
N LYS A 11 -18.17 30.83 -17.46
CA LYS A 11 -18.64 30.17 -16.23
C LYS A 11 -20.17 30.24 -16.10
N TRP A 12 -20.77 31.38 -16.41
CA TRP A 12 -22.22 31.54 -16.45
C TRP A 12 -22.88 30.57 -17.42
N ILE A 13 -22.43 30.49 -18.68
CA ILE A 13 -22.98 29.54 -19.66
C ILE A 13 -22.93 28.11 -19.13
N SER A 14 -21.80 27.73 -18.53
CA SER A 14 -21.66 26.39 -17.94
C SER A 14 -22.60 26.15 -16.76
N TYR A 15 -22.83 27.15 -15.91
CA TYR A 15 -23.79 27.06 -14.80
C TYR A 15 -25.22 26.94 -15.34
N ASP A 16 -25.62 27.89 -16.18
CA ASP A 16 -26.97 28.03 -16.73
C ASP A 16 -27.42 26.77 -17.50
N THR A 17 -26.50 26.18 -18.27
CA THR A 17 -26.75 24.91 -18.96
C THR A 17 -27.02 23.78 -17.97
N LYS A 18 -26.21 23.67 -16.91
CA LYS A 18 -26.35 22.61 -15.90
C LYS A 18 -27.58 22.81 -15.02
N ALA A 19 -27.88 24.05 -14.64
CA ALA A 19 -29.04 24.40 -13.83
C ALA A 19 -30.34 24.09 -14.58
N ARG A 20 -30.42 24.43 -15.88
CA ARG A 20 -31.57 24.06 -16.72
C ARG A 20 -31.69 22.55 -16.94
N ASP A 21 -30.59 21.86 -17.17
CA ASP A 21 -30.60 20.40 -17.30
C ASP A 21 -31.08 19.71 -16.03
N TYR A 22 -30.64 20.19 -14.85
CA TYR A 22 -31.10 19.70 -13.56
C TYR A 22 -32.61 19.95 -13.34
N ASN A 23 -33.06 21.18 -13.55
CA ASN A 23 -34.46 21.55 -13.36
C ASN A 23 -35.40 20.76 -14.28
N THR A 24 -34.98 20.46 -15.51
CA THR A 24 -35.79 19.69 -16.46
C THR A 24 -35.80 18.19 -16.18
N ARG A 25 -34.67 17.61 -15.73
CA ARG A 25 -34.56 16.16 -15.50
C ARG A 25 -35.15 15.68 -14.19
N PHE A 26 -35.03 16.46 -13.12
CA PHE A 26 -35.30 15.97 -11.76
C PHE A 26 -36.57 16.56 -11.13
N SER A 27 -37.21 17.54 -11.77
CA SER A 27 -38.40 18.24 -11.25
C SER A 27 -38.33 18.52 -9.73
N PRO A 28 -37.26 19.19 -9.26
CA PRO A 28 -37.01 19.39 -7.84
C PRO A 28 -38.08 20.29 -7.21
N THR A 29 -38.39 20.08 -5.93
CA THR A 29 -39.31 20.92 -5.14
C THR A 29 -38.88 22.40 -5.13
N HIS A 30 -37.57 22.66 -5.19
CA HIS A 30 -36.97 23.98 -5.38
C HIS A 30 -36.13 23.99 -6.66
N THR A 31 -36.53 24.80 -7.65
CA THR A 31 -35.79 24.95 -8.90
C THR A 31 -34.56 25.82 -8.71
N LEU A 32 -33.45 25.47 -9.37
CA LEU A 32 -32.27 26.31 -9.41
C LEU A 32 -32.55 27.60 -10.19
N ASP A 33 -32.13 28.73 -9.62
CA ASP A 33 -32.26 30.03 -10.30
C ASP A 33 -31.37 30.09 -11.54
N THR A 34 -31.95 30.51 -12.66
CA THR A 34 -31.25 30.72 -13.94
C THR A 34 -31.28 32.20 -14.34
N PRO A 35 -30.55 33.08 -13.62
CA PRO A 35 -30.51 34.50 -13.92
C PRO A 35 -29.70 34.78 -15.19
N ASP A 36 -30.10 35.84 -15.90
CA ASP A 36 -29.41 36.29 -17.11
C ASP A 36 -28.00 36.83 -16.81
N LEU A 37 -27.14 36.81 -17.82
CA LEU A 37 -25.74 37.26 -17.70
C LEU A 37 -25.61 38.70 -17.19
N GLU A 38 -26.51 39.60 -17.57
CA GLU A 38 -26.50 40.99 -17.09
C GLU A 38 -26.95 41.09 -15.64
N ALA A 39 -27.88 40.23 -15.19
CA ALA A 39 -28.29 40.18 -13.78
C ALA A 39 -27.12 39.72 -12.89
N ILE A 40 -26.37 38.69 -13.31
CA ILE A 40 -25.20 38.19 -12.56
C ILE A 40 -24.09 39.23 -12.45
N ARG A 41 -23.91 40.06 -13.48
CA ARG A 41 -22.93 41.15 -13.44
C ARG A 41 -23.27 42.23 -12.42
N GLN A 42 -24.55 42.36 -12.08
CA GLN A 42 -25.05 43.34 -11.12
C GLN A 42 -25.20 42.75 -9.71
N MET A 43 -25.16 41.41 -9.57
CA MET A 43 -25.18 40.75 -8.27
C MET A 43 -23.97 41.14 -7.45
N ARG A 44 -24.22 41.38 -6.16
CA ARG A 44 -23.16 41.65 -5.21
C ARG A 44 -22.50 40.33 -4.80
N LEU A 45 -21.27 40.40 -4.26
CA LEU A 45 -20.53 39.19 -3.88
C LEU A 45 -21.14 38.47 -2.67
N ASP A 46 -21.94 39.17 -1.87
CA ASP A 46 -22.69 38.68 -0.71
C ASP A 46 -24.06 38.08 -1.08
N ASP A 47 -24.42 38.05 -2.36
CA ASP A 47 -25.68 37.49 -2.83
C ASP A 47 -25.80 35.98 -2.51
N VAL A 48 -27.00 35.56 -2.10
CA VAL A 48 -27.30 34.15 -1.78
C VAL A 48 -27.06 33.24 -2.99
N PHE A 49 -27.13 33.75 -4.22
CA PHE A 49 -26.75 33.03 -5.43
C PHE A 49 -25.31 32.48 -5.40
N TRP A 50 -24.38 33.22 -4.80
CA TRP A 50 -22.97 32.79 -4.66
C TRP A 50 -22.76 31.82 -3.51
N ASN A 51 -23.73 31.72 -2.61
CA ASN A 51 -23.71 30.79 -1.50
C ASN A 51 -24.45 29.51 -1.90
N LEU A 52 -23.87 28.36 -1.56
CA LEU A 52 -24.50 27.05 -1.78
C LEU A 52 -25.76 26.83 -0.89
N GLY A 53 -26.34 27.88 -0.30
CA GLY A 53 -27.47 27.82 0.63
C GLY A 53 -28.70 27.04 0.12
N PRO A 54 -29.05 27.08 -1.19
CA PRO A 54 -30.09 26.22 -1.75
C PRO A 54 -29.71 24.73 -1.85
N PHE A 55 -28.42 24.38 -1.72
CA PHE A 55 -27.88 23.02 -1.78
C PHE A 55 -27.62 22.41 -0.39
N THR A 56 -27.52 23.25 0.64
CA THR A 56 -27.76 22.72 1.98
C THR A 56 -29.24 22.41 2.01
N HIS A 57 -29.59 21.14 2.13
CA HIS A 57 -30.97 20.76 2.39
C HIS A 57 -31.12 20.58 3.91
N PRO A 58 -31.16 21.68 4.69
CA PRO A 58 -31.09 21.61 6.14
C PRO A 58 -32.30 20.92 6.75
N GLU A 59 -33.39 20.74 6.00
CA GLU A 59 -34.60 20.04 6.45
C GLU A 59 -34.66 18.59 5.99
N GLU A 60 -33.75 18.15 5.11
CA GLU A 60 -33.79 16.77 4.64
C GLU A 60 -33.44 15.80 5.77
N PRO A 61 -33.98 14.56 5.72
CA PRO A 61 -33.82 13.63 6.83
C PRO A 61 -32.36 13.29 7.13
N TRP A 62 -31.46 13.28 6.14
CA TRP A 62 -30.02 13.09 6.34
C TRP A 62 -29.30 14.28 7.00
N ALA A 63 -29.92 15.46 7.06
CA ALA A 63 -29.35 16.66 7.69
C ALA A 63 -29.84 16.87 9.14
N VAL A 64 -31.05 16.41 9.47
CA VAL A 64 -31.69 16.64 10.78
C VAL A 64 -31.86 15.36 11.61
N ASN A 65 -32.17 14.24 10.98
CA ASN A 65 -32.51 13.01 11.70
C ASN A 65 -31.24 12.23 12.04
N THR A 66 -30.92 12.20 13.34
CA THR A 66 -29.74 11.50 13.88
C THR A 66 -29.70 10.02 13.51
N THR A 67 -30.82 9.31 13.53
CA THR A 67 -30.86 7.88 13.17
C THR A 67 -30.51 7.65 11.70
N ILE A 68 -30.91 8.57 10.81
CA ILE A 68 -30.56 8.49 9.38
C ILE A 68 -29.09 8.82 9.18
N GLN A 69 -28.55 9.80 9.91
CA GLN A 69 -27.13 10.13 9.89
C GLN A 69 -26.27 8.95 10.37
N GLU A 70 -26.59 8.38 11.52
CA GLU A 70 -25.92 7.19 12.05
C GLU A 70 -26.01 6.02 11.09
N GLY A 71 -27.16 5.82 10.43
CA GLY A 71 -27.33 4.80 9.40
C GLY A 71 -26.44 5.02 8.17
N ILE A 72 -26.33 6.26 7.69
CA ILE A 72 -25.45 6.64 6.58
C ILE A 72 -23.99 6.42 6.97
N GLU A 73 -23.58 6.87 8.16
CA GLU A 73 -22.22 6.69 8.67
C GLU A 73 -21.86 5.21 8.81
N ALA A 74 -22.76 4.40 9.38
CA ALA A 74 -22.57 2.96 9.51
C ALA A 74 -22.43 2.27 8.14
N TYR A 75 -23.25 2.67 7.16
CA TYR A 75 -23.14 2.16 5.80
C TYR A 75 -21.82 2.54 5.13
N LEU A 76 -21.40 3.81 5.26
CA LEU A 76 -20.12 4.29 4.71
C LEU A 76 -18.94 3.58 5.36
N LEU A 77 -18.96 3.42 6.68
CA LEU A 77 -17.93 2.69 7.42
C LEU A 77 -17.84 1.23 6.93
N PHE A 78 -18.98 0.56 6.75
CA PHE A 78 -19.01 -0.79 6.20
C PHE A 78 -18.44 -0.85 4.78
N SER A 79 -18.86 0.07 3.90
CA SER A 79 -18.36 0.15 2.52
C SER A 79 -16.86 0.39 2.47
N HIS A 80 -16.35 1.36 3.24
CA HIS A 80 -14.92 1.65 3.33
C HIS A 80 -14.15 0.44 3.88
N SER A 81 -14.69 -0.25 4.89
CA SER A 81 -14.05 -1.45 5.44
C SER A 81 -13.88 -2.54 4.37
N GLN A 82 -14.87 -2.73 3.50
CA GLN A 82 -14.74 -3.68 2.38
C GLN A 82 -13.67 -3.25 1.37
N GLU A 83 -13.59 -1.95 1.06
CA GLU A 83 -12.54 -1.42 0.18
C GLU A 83 -11.14 -1.58 0.77
N GLU A 84 -10.98 -1.31 2.06
CA GLU A 84 -9.72 -1.47 2.80
C GLU A 84 -9.29 -2.95 2.85
N LEU A 85 -10.21 -3.89 3.06
CA LEU A 85 -9.91 -5.31 2.92
C LEU A 85 -9.40 -5.67 1.52
N GLY A 86 -9.98 -5.07 0.48
CA GLY A 86 -9.49 -5.19 -0.89
C GLY A 86 -8.11 -4.56 -1.11
N ARG A 87 -7.80 -3.45 -0.44
CA ARG A 87 -6.47 -2.82 -0.48
C ARG A 87 -5.42 -3.70 0.18
N ILE A 88 -5.69 -4.19 1.40
CA ILE A 88 -4.80 -5.12 2.13
C ILE A 88 -4.53 -6.36 1.27
N ALA A 89 -5.56 -6.91 0.61
CA ALA A 89 -5.39 -8.07 -0.29
C ALA A 89 -4.40 -7.79 -1.44
N ARG A 90 -4.44 -6.59 -2.03
CA ARG A 90 -3.52 -6.18 -3.10
C ARG A 90 -2.11 -5.92 -2.57
N GLU A 91 -2.00 -5.24 -1.43
CA GLU A 91 -0.72 -4.93 -0.81
C GLU A 91 0.04 -6.17 -0.35
N ALA A 92 -0.66 -7.17 0.22
CA ALA A 92 -0.06 -8.45 0.56
C ALA A 92 0.59 -9.12 -0.66
N ARG A 93 -0.10 -9.16 -1.80
CA ARG A 93 0.44 -9.70 -3.06
C ARG A 93 1.61 -8.88 -3.58
N GLN A 94 1.53 -7.56 -3.44
CA GLN A 94 2.61 -6.66 -3.85
C GLN A 94 3.86 -6.86 -2.99
N ALA A 95 3.71 -7.04 -1.68
CA ALA A 95 4.81 -7.34 -0.77
C ALA A 95 5.53 -8.64 -1.15
N LEU A 96 4.78 -9.70 -1.48
CA LEU A 96 5.39 -10.96 -1.97
C LEU A 96 6.10 -10.76 -3.31
N LYS A 97 5.50 -10.02 -4.26
CA LYS A 97 6.15 -9.69 -5.54
C LYS A 97 7.46 -8.94 -5.32
N TRP A 98 7.48 -7.99 -4.39
CA TRP A 98 8.71 -7.28 -4.03
C TRP A 98 9.74 -8.20 -3.38
N GLY A 99 9.33 -9.11 -2.50
CA GLY A 99 10.21 -10.14 -1.94
C GLY A 99 10.85 -11.01 -3.03
N VAL A 100 10.05 -11.46 -4.00
CA VAL A 100 10.54 -12.22 -5.17
C VAL A 100 11.54 -11.41 -6.00
N LEU A 101 11.23 -10.15 -6.32
CA LEU A 101 12.14 -9.27 -7.05
C LEU A 101 13.45 -9.03 -6.30
N LYS A 102 13.36 -8.79 -4.99
CA LYS A 102 14.52 -8.58 -4.12
C LYS A 102 15.38 -9.84 -4.04
N SER A 103 14.78 -11.03 -3.97
CA SER A 103 15.51 -12.31 -4.03
C SER A 103 16.31 -12.44 -5.33
N LYS A 104 15.69 -12.14 -6.49
CA LYS A 104 16.36 -12.15 -7.80
C LYS A 104 17.53 -11.15 -7.86
N LEU A 105 17.39 -9.99 -7.22
CA LEU A 105 18.48 -9.00 -7.11
C LEU A 105 19.63 -9.51 -6.23
N LEU A 106 19.32 -10.09 -5.06
CA LEU A 106 20.34 -10.66 -4.18
C LEU A 106 21.11 -11.81 -4.83
N GLU A 107 20.46 -12.61 -5.66
CA GLU A 107 21.10 -13.66 -6.46
C GLU A 107 22.03 -13.06 -7.53
N ARG A 108 21.60 -12.01 -8.24
CA ARG A 108 22.47 -11.32 -9.20
C ARG A 108 23.71 -10.74 -8.52
N VAL A 109 23.56 -10.18 -7.32
CA VAL A 109 24.69 -9.66 -6.54
C VAL A 109 25.59 -10.79 -6.05
N SER A 110 25.03 -11.96 -5.68
CA SER A 110 25.81 -13.13 -5.25
C SER A 110 26.81 -13.58 -6.32
N GLN A 111 26.43 -13.50 -7.60
CA GLN A 111 27.26 -13.90 -8.74
C GLN A 111 28.57 -13.10 -8.83
N PHE A 112 28.63 -11.86 -8.33
CA PHE A 112 29.88 -11.09 -8.30
C PHE A 112 30.89 -11.61 -7.25
N PHE A 113 30.37 -12.25 -6.20
CA PHE A 113 31.17 -12.75 -5.08
C PHE A 113 31.49 -14.26 -5.20
N GLN A 114 30.82 -14.98 -6.10
CA GLN A 114 31.14 -16.37 -6.41
C GLN A 114 32.42 -16.43 -7.25
N SER A 115 33.49 -16.93 -6.65
CA SER A 115 34.75 -17.21 -7.32
C SER A 115 34.73 -18.66 -7.81
N ASP A 116 33.99 -18.97 -8.88
CA ASP A 116 34.10 -20.29 -9.49
C ASP A 116 35.40 -20.34 -10.32
N GLU A 117 36.38 -21.04 -9.76
CA GLU A 117 37.70 -21.36 -10.34
C GLU A 117 37.61 -22.27 -11.58
N SER A 118 36.40 -22.72 -11.96
CA SER A 118 36.18 -23.76 -12.97
C SER A 118 35.56 -23.30 -14.30
N THR A 119 35.15 -22.03 -14.46
CA THR A 119 34.58 -21.52 -15.72
C THR A 119 35.06 -20.10 -16.03
N ILE A 120 36.22 -20.03 -16.68
CA ILE A 120 36.68 -18.82 -17.37
C ILE A 120 35.71 -18.59 -18.53
N THR A 121 34.74 -17.71 -18.31
CA THR A 121 33.81 -17.21 -19.34
C THR A 121 33.97 -15.70 -19.38
N ASP A 122 33.90 -15.09 -20.57
CA ASP A 122 34.12 -13.64 -20.76
C ASP A 122 33.24 -12.79 -19.81
N ALA A 123 31.99 -13.23 -19.57
CA ALA A 123 31.07 -12.57 -18.66
C ALA A 123 31.48 -12.61 -17.17
N ASN A 124 32.31 -13.59 -16.74
CA ASN A 124 32.82 -13.65 -15.37
C ASN A 124 33.98 -12.65 -15.18
N ASN A 125 34.84 -12.53 -16.20
CA ASN A 125 35.92 -11.54 -16.23
C ASN A 125 35.35 -10.11 -16.19
N ASP A 126 34.32 -9.82 -16.98
CA ASP A 126 33.63 -8.52 -16.99
C ASP A 126 33.07 -8.15 -15.60
N ARG A 127 32.47 -9.12 -14.88
CA ARG A 127 31.92 -8.89 -13.54
C ARG A 127 33.00 -8.63 -12.50
N GLN A 128 34.11 -9.36 -12.58
CA GLN A 128 35.25 -9.17 -11.69
C GLN A 128 35.97 -7.85 -11.96
N GLU A 129 36.05 -7.43 -13.22
CA GLU A 129 36.59 -6.12 -13.61
C GLU A 129 35.72 -4.98 -13.05
N VAL A 130 34.39 -5.06 -13.20
CA VAL A 130 33.45 -4.09 -12.63
C VAL A 130 33.60 -3.99 -11.11
N LEU A 131 33.69 -5.12 -10.40
CA LEU A 131 33.86 -5.14 -8.95
C LEU A 131 35.21 -4.51 -8.54
N THR A 132 36.27 -4.79 -9.29
CA THR A 132 37.62 -4.26 -9.03
C THR A 132 37.67 -2.75 -9.28
N ASN A 133 37.05 -2.27 -10.35
CA ASN A 133 36.93 -0.84 -10.68
C ASN A 133 36.10 -0.10 -9.62
N LEU A 134 35.01 -0.70 -9.13
CA LEU A 134 34.19 -0.12 -8.05
C LEU A 134 34.98 -0.01 -6.74
N CYS A 135 35.72 -1.06 -6.37
CA CYS A 135 36.59 -1.08 -5.20
C CYS A 135 37.68 0.00 -5.29
N ALA A 136 38.30 0.16 -6.45
CA ALA A 136 39.32 1.17 -6.70
C ALA A 136 38.76 2.60 -6.65
N THR A 137 37.54 2.82 -7.17
CA THR A 137 36.89 4.14 -7.21
C THR A 137 36.46 4.62 -5.81
N HIS A 138 35.98 3.70 -4.96
CA HIS A 138 35.42 4.05 -3.65
C HIS A 138 36.30 3.70 -2.46
N GLY A 139 37.47 3.07 -2.69
CA GLY A 139 38.43 2.75 -1.64
C GLY A 139 38.02 1.61 -0.68
N PHE A 140 37.05 0.76 -1.08
CA PHE A 140 36.60 -0.37 -0.25
C PHE A 140 37.24 -1.69 -0.68
N SER A 141 37.51 -2.57 0.29
CA SER A 141 37.96 -3.94 0.00
C SER A 141 36.81 -4.83 -0.45
N ARG A 142 37.08 -5.70 -1.43
CA ARG A 142 36.14 -6.75 -1.89
C ARG A 142 35.60 -7.60 -0.74
N LEU A 143 36.42 -7.87 0.28
CA LEU A 143 36.02 -8.65 1.45
C LEU A 143 34.94 -7.93 2.28
N VAL A 144 35.03 -6.61 2.39
CA VAL A 144 34.05 -5.77 3.10
C VAL A 144 32.71 -5.81 2.37
N LEU A 145 32.70 -5.57 1.05
CA LEU A 145 31.50 -5.70 0.22
C LEU A 145 30.86 -7.09 0.32
N GLY A 146 31.68 -8.14 0.27
CA GLY A 146 31.21 -9.52 0.45
C GLY A 146 30.66 -9.80 1.86
N SER A 147 31.16 -9.13 2.90
CA SER A 147 30.63 -9.24 4.26
C SER A 147 29.27 -8.54 4.42
N VAL A 148 29.13 -7.33 3.87
CA VAL A 148 27.87 -6.57 3.86
C VAL A 148 26.80 -7.33 3.09
N TYR A 149 27.16 -7.86 1.91
CA TYR A 149 26.26 -8.72 1.14
C TYR A 149 25.80 -9.93 1.94
N ARG A 150 26.72 -10.65 2.59
CA ARG A 150 26.39 -11.84 3.40
C ARG A 150 25.44 -11.50 4.55
N LYS A 151 25.67 -10.40 5.28
CA LYS A 151 24.75 -9.95 6.35
C LYS A 151 23.39 -9.56 5.79
N LEU A 152 23.35 -8.80 4.69
CA LEU A 152 22.10 -8.40 4.03
C LEU A 152 21.30 -9.62 3.55
N ALA A 153 21.96 -10.57 2.89
CA ALA A 153 21.34 -11.83 2.46
C ALA A 153 20.83 -12.63 3.65
N LYS A 154 21.61 -12.73 4.73
CA LYS A 154 21.25 -13.40 5.97
C LYS A 154 19.98 -12.79 6.59
N ASN A 155 19.92 -11.46 6.72
CA ASN A 155 18.76 -10.76 7.27
C ASN A 155 17.50 -10.98 6.43
N HIS A 156 17.59 -10.80 5.10
CA HIS A 156 16.45 -11.04 4.22
C HIS A 156 15.99 -12.50 4.23
N CYS A 157 16.91 -13.47 4.27
CA CYS A 157 16.54 -14.89 4.37
C CYS A 157 15.77 -15.17 5.67
N ARG A 158 16.18 -14.61 6.82
CA ARG A 158 15.45 -14.77 8.10
C ARG A 158 14.02 -14.25 7.99
N ILE A 159 13.88 -13.00 7.53
CA ILE A 159 12.58 -12.32 7.43
C ILE A 159 11.66 -13.10 6.49
N TRP A 160 12.13 -13.50 5.31
CA TRP A 160 11.29 -14.23 4.36
C TRP A 160 10.91 -15.62 4.87
N MET A 161 11.80 -16.30 5.59
CA MET A 161 11.48 -17.58 6.22
C MET A 161 10.46 -17.44 7.36
N SER A 162 10.56 -16.40 8.20
CA SER A 162 9.57 -16.17 9.28
C SER A 162 8.21 -15.80 8.70
N TRP A 163 8.18 -15.02 7.63
CA TRP A 163 6.94 -14.60 6.97
C TRP A 163 6.25 -15.72 6.19
N ASN A 164 6.98 -16.76 5.76
CA ASN A 164 6.49 -17.76 4.80
C ASN A 164 5.13 -18.37 5.19
N LEU A 165 4.97 -18.78 6.45
CA LEU A 165 3.74 -19.41 6.92
C LEU A 165 2.54 -18.45 6.84
N ASN A 166 2.73 -17.21 7.30
CA ASN A 166 1.68 -16.20 7.38
C ASN A 166 1.32 -15.63 6.00
N CYS A 167 2.31 -15.43 5.13
CA CYS A 167 2.11 -14.92 3.78
C CYS A 167 1.16 -15.79 2.94
N LEU A 168 1.33 -17.11 2.98
CA LEU A 168 0.47 -18.02 2.22
C LEU A 168 -0.96 -18.04 2.78
N ASN A 169 -1.11 -17.98 4.10
CA ASN A 169 -2.41 -17.89 4.76
C ASN A 169 -3.14 -16.59 4.37
N ILE A 170 -2.45 -15.45 4.42
CA ILE A 170 -3.00 -14.14 4.05
C ILE A 170 -3.40 -14.12 2.56
N LEU A 171 -2.59 -14.69 1.67
CA LEU A 171 -2.96 -14.78 0.24
C LEU A 171 -4.26 -15.57 0.03
N ASN A 172 -4.38 -16.73 0.66
CA ASN A 172 -5.56 -17.59 0.56
C ASN A 172 -6.80 -16.92 1.16
N TRP A 173 -6.68 -16.38 2.37
CA TRP A 173 -7.77 -15.71 3.08
C TRP A 173 -8.27 -14.47 2.34
N SER A 174 -7.36 -13.66 1.81
CA SER A 174 -7.68 -12.38 1.16
C SER A 174 -8.18 -12.50 -0.28
N ALA A 175 -8.09 -13.69 -0.90
CA ALA A 175 -8.45 -13.90 -2.30
C ALA A 175 -9.91 -13.52 -2.62
N LYS A 176 -10.81 -13.66 -1.65
CA LYS A 176 -12.24 -13.32 -1.79
C LYS A 176 -12.52 -11.81 -1.93
N TYR A 177 -11.58 -10.95 -1.53
CA TYR A 177 -11.72 -9.49 -1.59
C TYR A 177 -11.17 -8.88 -2.88
N LEU A 178 -10.75 -9.71 -3.84
CA LEU A 178 -10.24 -9.26 -5.14
C LEU A 178 -11.27 -9.43 -6.25
N THR A 179 -11.51 -8.34 -6.97
CA THR A 179 -12.32 -8.30 -8.18
C THR A 179 -11.49 -7.68 -9.31
N PRO A 180 -11.24 -8.39 -10.44
CA PRO A 180 -11.57 -9.79 -10.71
C PRO A 180 -10.70 -10.78 -9.92
N ALA A 181 -11.14 -12.05 -9.87
CA ALA A 181 -10.42 -13.13 -9.21
C ALA A 181 -8.97 -13.23 -9.71
N HIS A 182 -8.00 -13.10 -8.80
CA HIS A 182 -6.59 -13.13 -9.13
C HIS A 182 -6.04 -14.56 -9.02
N ASN A 183 -5.32 -15.03 -10.05
CA ASN A 183 -4.65 -16.31 -10.00
C ASN A 183 -3.27 -16.16 -9.32
N ASP A 184 -3.18 -16.55 -8.05
CA ASP A 184 -1.94 -16.50 -7.28
C ASP A 184 -0.99 -17.68 -7.55
N ALA A 185 -1.33 -18.64 -8.42
CA ALA A 185 -0.55 -19.87 -8.61
C ALA A 185 0.92 -19.59 -8.99
N GLN A 186 1.13 -18.66 -9.93
CA GLN A 186 2.49 -18.27 -10.33
C GLN A 186 3.24 -17.59 -9.18
N LEU A 187 2.60 -16.66 -8.46
CA LEU A 187 3.22 -15.94 -7.36
C LEU A 187 3.61 -16.88 -6.22
N LYS A 188 2.75 -17.85 -5.89
CA LYS A 188 3.03 -18.88 -4.89
C LYS A 188 4.23 -19.74 -5.29
N SER A 189 4.28 -20.20 -6.54
CA SER A 189 5.42 -20.97 -7.04
C SER A 189 6.72 -20.15 -7.02
N GLU A 190 6.69 -18.89 -7.46
CA GLU A 190 7.87 -18.01 -7.41
C GLU A 190 8.33 -17.77 -5.95
N TRP A 191 7.40 -17.66 -5.01
CA TRP A 191 7.70 -17.51 -3.58
C TRP A 191 8.28 -18.78 -2.94
N GLU A 192 7.72 -19.95 -3.22
CA GLU A 192 8.28 -21.23 -2.77
C GLU A 192 9.74 -21.40 -3.23
N ASP A 193 10.02 -20.99 -4.47
CA ASP A 193 11.36 -20.95 -5.02
C ASP A 193 12.30 -20.00 -4.28
N VAL A 194 11.80 -18.81 -3.86
CA VAL A 194 12.56 -17.89 -3.01
C VAL A 194 12.91 -18.55 -1.68
N ILE A 195 11.93 -19.17 -1.02
CA ILE A 195 12.13 -19.80 0.29
C ILE A 195 13.11 -20.97 0.19
N ARG A 196 12.99 -21.82 -0.82
CA ARG A 196 13.94 -22.91 -1.08
C ARG A 196 15.36 -22.37 -1.27
N ARG A 197 15.54 -21.32 -2.06
CA ARG A 197 16.85 -20.67 -2.24
C ARG A 197 17.38 -20.08 -0.92
N CYS A 198 16.52 -19.43 -0.14
CA CYS A 198 16.89 -18.85 1.15
C CYS A 198 17.33 -19.91 2.15
N SER A 199 16.66 -21.06 2.20
CA SER A 199 17.08 -22.19 3.04
C SER A 199 18.48 -22.68 2.65
N LEU A 200 18.74 -22.89 1.36
CA LEU A 200 20.05 -23.33 0.86
C LEU A 200 21.15 -22.29 1.13
N LEU A 201 20.85 -21.00 0.92
CA LEU A 201 21.78 -19.91 1.23
C LEU A 201 22.05 -19.81 2.72
N TRP A 202 21.01 -19.96 3.55
CA TRP A 202 21.12 -19.95 5.00
C TRP A 202 22.02 -21.09 5.49
N GLU A 203 21.83 -22.31 5.02
CA GLU A 203 22.69 -23.46 5.34
C GLU A 203 24.16 -23.19 4.98
N LYS A 204 24.42 -22.64 3.78
CA LYS A 204 25.77 -22.27 3.34
C LYS A 204 26.39 -21.18 4.21
N LEU A 205 25.60 -20.17 4.59
CA LEU A 205 26.07 -19.02 5.36
C LEU A 205 26.28 -19.34 6.84
N VAL A 206 25.47 -20.21 7.44
CA VAL A 206 25.64 -20.68 8.83
C VAL A 206 26.82 -21.64 8.94
N SER A 207 27.09 -22.42 7.89
CA SER A 207 28.27 -23.30 7.83
C SER A 207 29.58 -22.55 7.57
N SER A 208 29.51 -21.28 7.15
CA SER A 208 30.68 -20.44 6.86
C SER A 208 31.02 -19.58 8.09
N SER A 209 32.28 -19.63 8.56
CA SER A 209 32.72 -18.84 9.72
C SER A 209 32.43 -17.34 9.57
N PRO A 210 31.84 -16.67 10.58
CA PRO A 210 31.50 -15.26 10.50
C PRO A 210 32.76 -14.41 10.59
N ILE A 211 33.04 -13.61 9.54
CA ILE A 211 33.96 -12.47 9.64
C ILE A 211 33.10 -11.32 10.17
N VAL A 212 33.25 -11.05 11.46
CA VAL A 212 32.46 -10.08 12.23
C VAL A 212 32.70 -8.67 11.69
N VAL A 213 31.63 -8.03 11.20
CA VAL A 213 31.49 -6.57 11.26
C VAL A 213 30.23 -6.36 12.09
N ASP A 214 30.46 -6.03 13.35
CA ASP A 214 29.41 -5.77 14.33
C ASP A 214 28.88 -4.35 14.09
N LEU A 215 27.73 -4.29 13.43
CA LEU A 215 26.89 -3.10 13.25
C LEU A 215 25.45 -3.51 13.57
N GLU A 216 25.26 -4.27 14.66
CA GLU A 216 23.91 -4.54 15.17
C GLU A 216 23.36 -3.26 15.79
N ASN A 217 22.25 -2.77 15.22
CA ASN A 217 21.40 -1.79 15.88
C ASN A 217 20.39 -2.58 16.74
N PRO A 218 20.54 -2.62 18.07
CA PRO A 218 19.73 -3.45 18.96
C PRO A 218 18.24 -3.06 18.99
N ASP A 219 17.88 -1.90 18.42
CA ASP A 219 16.52 -1.35 18.49
C ASP A 219 15.49 -2.13 17.64
N GLU A 220 15.88 -2.74 16.51
CA GLU A 220 14.95 -3.53 15.67
C GLU A 220 14.46 -4.82 16.36
N HIS A 221 15.23 -5.35 17.32
CA HIS A 221 14.86 -6.56 18.07
C HIS A 221 13.90 -6.29 19.24
N LEU A 222 13.85 -5.05 19.74
CA LEU A 222 12.89 -4.68 20.78
C LEU A 222 11.48 -4.48 20.21
N GLU A 223 11.35 -3.91 19.02
CA GLU A 223 10.06 -3.56 18.44
C GLU A 223 9.23 -4.80 18.07
N GLU A 224 9.88 -5.88 17.61
CA GLU A 224 9.24 -7.16 17.29
C GLU A 224 8.74 -7.90 18.55
N GLY A 225 9.41 -7.73 19.70
CA GLY A 225 8.99 -8.31 20.99
C GLY A 225 7.89 -7.52 21.71
N MET A 226 7.80 -6.21 21.47
CA MET A 226 6.75 -5.36 22.05
C MET A 226 5.39 -5.55 21.39
N LEU A 227 5.34 -5.87 20.09
CA LEU A 227 4.10 -6.13 19.37
C LEU A 227 3.42 -7.45 19.81
N ASP A 228 4.22 -8.45 20.18
CA ASP A 228 3.71 -9.75 20.65
C ASP A 228 3.14 -9.70 22.08
N GLU A 229 3.55 -8.73 22.92
CA GLU A 229 3.05 -8.57 24.30
C GLU A 229 1.75 -7.76 24.39
N GLU A 230 1.38 -6.95 23.39
CA GLU A 230 0.17 -6.11 23.43
C GLU A 230 -1.14 -6.83 23.04
N GLU A 231 -1.09 -8.08 22.53
CA GLU A 231 -2.27 -8.78 22.00
C GLU A 231 -2.96 -9.77 22.97
N ILE A 232 -2.69 -9.68 24.28
CA ILE A 232 -3.43 -10.46 25.29
C ILE A 232 -4.25 -9.53 26.20
N PRO A 233 -5.53 -9.26 25.90
CA PRO A 233 -6.44 -8.70 26.90
C PRO A 233 -6.75 -9.78 27.95
N PRO A 234 -6.48 -9.56 29.24
CA PRO A 234 -6.95 -10.46 30.26
C PRO A 234 -8.42 -10.16 30.58
N GLN A 235 -9.25 -11.20 30.47
CA GLN A 235 -10.53 -11.42 31.15
C GLN A 235 -11.82 -10.90 30.49
N LEU A 236 -12.48 -11.82 29.77
CA LEU A 236 -13.94 -11.92 29.82
C LEU A 236 -14.34 -13.41 29.80
N ASN A 237 -14.11 -14.10 30.92
CA ASN A 237 -14.65 -15.44 31.11
C ASN A 237 -15.25 -15.55 32.52
N SER A 238 -16.36 -14.85 32.73
CA SER A 238 -17.24 -15.06 33.88
C SER A 238 -18.64 -14.53 33.62
N TYR A 239 -19.32 -14.97 32.55
CA TYR A 239 -20.79 -14.96 32.49
C TYR A 239 -21.21 -15.96 31.41
N ILE A 240 -22.27 -16.71 31.68
CA ILE A 240 -22.84 -17.84 30.92
C ILE A 240 -22.29 -19.21 31.35
N MET A 241 -22.80 -19.69 32.48
CA MET A 241 -23.27 -21.07 32.70
C MET A 241 -23.91 -21.09 34.09
N ASN A 242 -25.17 -20.67 34.16
CA ASN A 242 -26.12 -20.97 35.25
C ASN A 242 -27.52 -20.54 34.77
N GLU A 243 -28.12 -21.33 33.90
CA GLU A 243 -29.58 -21.35 33.71
C GLU A 243 -29.98 -22.74 33.13
N GLU A 244 -29.87 -23.76 33.99
CA GLU A 244 -30.67 -24.99 33.90
C GLU A 244 -31.21 -25.27 35.30
N LEU A 245 -32.43 -24.74 35.57
CA LEU A 245 -33.55 -25.26 36.37
C LEU A 245 -34.51 -24.16 36.79
#